data_AF-A0A2H9N8X4-F1
#
_entry.id   AF-A0A2H9N8X4-F1
#
_cell.length_a   1.000
_cell.length_b   1.000
_cell.length_c   1.000
_cell.angle_alpha   90.00
_cell.angle_beta   90.00
_cell.angle_gamma   90.00
#
_symmetry.space_group_name_H-M   'P 1'
#
loop_
_entity.id
_entity.type
_entity.pdbx_description
1 polymer ?
#
loop_
_entity_poly.entity_id
_entity_poly.type
_entity_poly.pdbx_seq_one_letter_code
_entity_poly.pdbx_strand_id
1 'polypeptide(L)' 'QNLTREHWTLEEVNRKLENKMVKAFNDVHKVAKQEESDMRTAALMLGVGRVSDAIKTLGLWP' A
#
# COMPACT_ATOMS: atom_id res chain seq x y z
N GLN A 1 -2.96 11.39 14.03
CA GLN A 1 -3.87 12.42 14.53
C GLN A 1 -4.37 12.02 15.92
N ASN A 2 -5.40 11.17 16.09
CA ASN A 2 -5.94 10.91 17.45
C ASN A 2 -4.98 10.20 18.43
N LEU A 3 -4.20 9.22 17.95
CA LEU A 3 -3.22 8.52 18.80
C LEU A 3 -2.15 9.46 19.39
N THR A 4 -1.75 10.48 18.62
CA THR A 4 -0.75 11.49 18.99
C THR A 4 -1.36 12.86 19.35
N ARG A 5 -2.69 12.97 19.36
CA ARG A 5 -3.47 14.23 19.49
C ARG A 5 -3.04 15.36 18.54
N GLU A 6 -2.55 15.00 17.36
CA GLU A 6 -2.21 15.97 16.31
C GLU A 6 -3.43 16.32 15.45
N HIS A 7 -3.60 17.61 15.15
CA HIS A 7 -4.55 18.10 14.14
C HIS A 7 -3.75 18.61 12.94
N TRP A 8 -3.98 18.02 11.77
CA TRP A 8 -3.32 18.47 10.53
C TRP A 8 -4.21 19.47 9.80
N THR A 9 -3.57 20.38 9.06
CA THR A 9 -4.29 21.25 8.13
C THR A 9 -4.79 20.45 6.93
N LEU A 10 -5.78 20.98 6.19
CA LEU A 10 -6.26 20.35 4.95
C LEU A 10 -5.12 20.14 3.94
N GLU A 11 -4.22 21.10 3.82
CA GLU A 11 -3.05 21.01 2.94
C GLU A 11 -2.13 19.84 3.32
N GLU A 12 -1.86 19.68 4.61
CA GLU A 12 -1.05 18.56 5.11
C GLU A 12 -1.71 17.20 4.86
N VAL A 13 -3.03 17.11 5.05
CA VAL A 13 -3.81 15.90 4.74
C VAL A 13 -3.69 15.57 3.26
N ASN A 14 -3.94 16.54 2.38
CA ASN A 14 -3.90 16.34 0.93
C ASN A 14 -2.50 15.92 0.45
N ARG A 15 -1.46 16.58 0.93
CA ARG A 15 -0.06 16.23 0.60
C ARG A 15 0.28 14.81 1.03
N LYS A 16 -0.12 14.41 2.25
CA LYS A 16 0.13 13.04 2.75
C LYS A 16 -0.67 12.00 1.97
N LEU A 17 -1.90 12.33 1.58
CA LEU A 17 -2.74 11.47 0.75
C LEU A 17 -2.11 11.26 -0.63
N GLU A 18 -1.74 12.34 -1.32
CA GLU A 18 -1.11 12.28 -2.65
C GLU A 18 0.13 11.40 -2.64
N ASN A 19 1.03 11.60 -1.67
CA ASN A 19 2.24 10.80 -1.54
C ASN A 19 1.94 9.30 -1.40
N LYS A 20 0.91 8.92 -0.64
CA LYS A 20 0.49 7.52 -0.49
C LYS A 20 -0.12 6.97 -1.78
N MET A 21 -0.96 7.75 -2.45
CA MET A 21 -1.66 7.33 -3.65
C MET A 21 -0.72 7.17 -4.84
N VAL A 22 0.21 8.11 -5.05
CA VAL A 22 1.23 8.04 -6.11
C VAL A 22 2.13 6.82 -5.91
N LYS A 23 2.57 6.58 -4.66
CA LYS A 23 3.37 5.39 -4.34
C LYS A 23 2.58 4.11 -4.63
N ALA A 24 1.33 4.02 -4.16
CA ALA A 24 0.51 2.83 -4.37
C ALA A 24 0.27 2.55 -5.85
N PHE A 25 0.00 3.59 -6.65
CA PHE A 25 -0.14 3.46 -8.10
C PHE A 25 1.14 2.93 -8.76
N ASN A 26 2.30 3.52 -8.43
CA ASN A 26 3.58 3.09 -8.98
C ASN A 26 3.92 1.65 -8.62
N ASP A 27 3.62 1.22 -7.39
CA ASP A 27 3.82 -0.17 -6.97
C ASP A 27 2.97 -1.14 -7.80
N VAL A 28 1.68 -0.82 -8.03
CA VAL A 28 0.78 -1.64 -8.87
C VAL A 28 1.26 -1.67 -10.31
N HIS A 29 1.63 -0.52 -10.88
CA HIS A 29 2.13 -0.42 -12.26
C HIS A 29 3.40 -1.24 -12.47
N LYS A 30 4.30 -1.25 -11.47
CA LYS A 30 5.50 -2.07 -11.49
C LYS A 30 5.14 -3.56 -11.54
N VAL A 31 4.24 -4.03 -10.67
CA VAL A 31 3.80 -5.44 -10.65
C VAL A 31 3.11 -5.81 -11.96
N ALA A 32 2.23 -4.95 -12.49
CA ALA A 32 1.55 -5.18 -13.75
C ALA A 32 2.54 -5.41 -14.91
N LYS A 33 3.61 -4.62 -14.97
CA LYS A 33 4.69 -4.80 -15.96
C LYS A 33 5.52 -6.05 -15.72
N GLN A 34 5.82 -6.39 -14.48
CA GLN A 34 6.66 -7.55 -14.14
C GLN A 34 5.96 -8.87 -14.42
N GLU A 35 4.67 -8.94 -14.12
CA GLU A 35 3.84 -10.14 -14.27
C GLU A 35 3.05 -10.15 -15.58
N GLU A 36 3.29 -9.19 -16.48
CA GLU A 36 2.59 -9.00 -17.77
C GLU A 36 1.06 -9.11 -17.63
N SER A 37 0.51 -8.48 -16.59
CA SER A 37 -0.90 -8.58 -16.21
C SER A 37 -1.61 -7.22 -16.28
N ASP A 38 -2.95 -7.25 -16.27
CA ASP A 38 -3.72 -6.02 -16.17
C ASP A 38 -3.63 -5.42 -14.75
N MET A 39 -3.83 -4.10 -14.65
CA MET A 39 -3.66 -3.35 -13.40
C MET A 39 -4.58 -3.84 -12.26
N ARG A 40 -5.76 -4.39 -12.55
CA ARG A 40 -6.67 -4.91 -11.52
C ARG A 40 -6.08 -6.19 -10.92
N THR A 41 -5.63 -7.10 -11.77
CA THR A 41 -4.98 -8.34 -11.33
C THR A 41 -3.69 -8.05 -10.55
N ALA A 42 -2.85 -7.15 -11.05
CA ALA A 42 -1.63 -6.71 -10.36
C ALA A 42 -1.91 -6.09 -8.97
N ALA A 43 -2.97 -5.28 -8.85
CA ALA A 43 -3.36 -4.71 -7.56
C ALA A 43 -3.77 -5.78 -6.54
N LEU A 44 -4.50 -6.81 -7.00
CA LEU A 44 -4.87 -7.95 -6.17
C LEU A 44 -3.62 -8.74 -5.73
N MET A 45 -2.71 -9.04 -6.68
CA MET A 45 -1.45 -9.73 -6.40
C MET A 45 -0.62 -8.97 -5.36
N LEU A 46 -0.44 -7.66 -5.51
CA LEU A 46 0.31 -6.83 -4.58
C LEU A 46 -0.33 -6.83 -3.18
N GLY A 47 -1.66 -6.73 -3.09
CA GLY A 47 -2.39 -6.76 -1.83
C GLY A 47 -2.24 -8.07 -1.07
N VAL A 48 -2.48 -9.20 -1.76
CA VAL A 48 -2.34 -10.55 -1.18
C VAL A 48 -0.88 -10.84 -0.82
N GLY A 49 0.07 -10.45 -1.67
CA GLY A 49 1.50 -10.60 -1.43
C GLY A 49 1.95 -9.94 -0.12
N ARG A 50 1.54 -8.70 0.13
CA ARG A 50 1.87 -7.98 1.38
C ARG A 50 1.40 -8.71 2.64
N VAL A 51 0.21 -9.31 2.62
CA VAL A 51 -0.33 -10.08 3.76
C VAL A 51 0.43 -11.40 3.91
N SER A 52 0.67 -12.10 2.79
CA SER A 52 1.42 -13.35 2.77
C SER A 52 2.84 -13.16 3.34
N ASP A 53 3.52 -12.09 2.94
CA ASP A 53 4.88 -11.77 3.41
C ASP A 53 4.89 -11.45 4.91
N ALA A 54 3.89 -10.71 5.41
CA ALA A 54 3.76 -10.42 6.83
C ALA A 54 3.58 -11.70 7.67
N ILE A 55 2.72 -12.63 7.22
CA ILE A 55 2.50 -13.92 7.90
C ILE A 55 3.77 -14.78 7.87
N LYS A 56 4.43 -14.88 6.70
CA LYS A 56 5.70 -15.63 6.58
C LYS A 56 6.80 -15.08 7.48
N THR A 57 6.85 -13.76 7.66
CA THR A 57 7.88 -13.09 8.47
C THR A 57 7.62 -13.24 9.96
N LEU A 58 6.37 -13.07 10.40
CA LEU A 58 6.00 -13.15 11.82
C LEU A 58 5.83 -14.59 12.32
N GLY A 59 5.65 -15.54 11.40
CA GLY A 59 5.34 -16.93 11.71
C GLY A 59 3.90 -17.11 12.16
N LEU A 60 3.50 -18.38 12.30
CA LEU A 60 2.23 -18.76 12.92
C LEU A 60 2.52 -19.20 14.35
N TRP A 61 2.05 -18.43 15.31
CA TRP A 61 2.16 -18.71 16.74
C TRP A 61 0.74 -18.83 17.34
N PRO A 62 0.47 -19.78 18.25
CA PRO A 62 -0.74 -19.75 19.08
C PRO A 62 -0.76 -18.57 20.05
#